data_AF-A0A1L9BE15-F1
#
_entry.id   AF-A0A1L9BE15-F1
#
_cell.length_a   1.000
_cell.length_b   1.000
_cell.length_c   1.000
_cell.angle_alpha   90.00
_cell.angle_beta   90.00
_cell.angle_gamma   90.00
#
_symmetry.space_group_name_H-M   'P 1'
#
loop_
_entity.id
_entity.type
_entity.pdbx_description
1 polymer ?
#
loop_
_entity_poly.entity_id
_entity_poly.type
_entity_poly.pdbx_seq_one_letter_code
_entity_poly.pdbx_strand_id
1 'polypeptide(L)'
;MGWPLRMFQEEGYYFVTSRCFQGRLLLRPSAEVNEVVGGVLARAVQQSAGTIRLYAFTFASNHFHLLVWARGAALAGFMQYLRTNLSKKVGKLVDWSGGFWERRYSAEPVLDDTALVGRLRYVLAHGVKEGLVQRSAEWPGLTCLPQLLGPARRVFQWFNWTKRWSKRGSEDMADEGRFAQEWAEPVELELARLPCWERLKEEQRQRAVRGMVEQVEAKARTRGTPVLGARAVKAQHPHTRPEHLKRSPRPLGHASTRQALKELREQYRAFVAAFREAAARWRRGDFLACFPPFAFPPRVAPAQVL
;
A
#
# COMPACT_ATOMS: atom_id res chain seq x y z
N MET A 1 2.97 14.44 -18.85
CA MET A 1 2.52 13.08 -19.20
C MET A 1 1.37 12.70 -18.27
N GLY A 2 0.17 12.46 -18.81
CA GLY A 2 -1.03 12.20 -18.00
C GLY A 2 -0.93 10.89 -17.21
N TRP A 3 -1.67 10.79 -16.11
CA TRP A 3 -1.72 9.56 -15.34
C TRP A 3 -2.50 8.47 -16.10
N PRO A 4 -2.05 7.20 -16.12
CA PRO A 4 -2.80 6.13 -16.76
C PRO A 4 -4.18 5.97 -16.11
N LEU A 5 -5.19 5.68 -16.93
CA LEU A 5 -6.54 5.36 -16.45
C LEU A 5 -6.47 4.12 -15.56
N ARG A 6 -7.28 4.08 -14.50
CA ARG A 6 -7.41 2.90 -13.63
C ARG A 6 -8.40 1.95 -14.27
N MET A 7 -7.93 0.78 -14.66
CA MET A 7 -8.75 -0.34 -15.09
C MET A 7 -8.79 -1.32 -13.91
N PHE A 8 -9.90 -1.33 -13.17
CA PHE A 8 -10.13 -2.32 -12.12
C PHE A 8 -10.94 -3.49 -12.69
N GLN A 9 -10.58 -4.69 -12.25
CA GLN A 9 -11.31 -5.93 -12.51
C GLN A 9 -12.43 -6.10 -11.49
N GLU A 10 -13.46 -6.86 -11.86
CA GLU A 10 -14.54 -7.22 -10.93
C GLU A 10 -13.99 -7.88 -9.66
N GLU A 11 -13.06 -8.81 -9.83
CA GLU A 11 -12.23 -9.36 -8.77
C GLU A 11 -10.79 -9.40 -9.28
N GLY A 12 -9.85 -8.83 -8.53
CA GLY A 12 -8.47 -8.76 -9.00
C GLY A 12 -7.45 -8.72 -7.89
N TYR A 13 -6.28 -9.27 -8.18
CA TYR A 13 -5.09 -9.17 -7.34
C TYR A 13 -4.25 -7.97 -7.79
N TYR A 14 -3.82 -7.14 -6.84
CA TYR A 14 -3.05 -5.95 -7.12
C TYR A 14 -1.80 -5.89 -6.25
N PHE A 15 -0.68 -5.61 -6.91
CA PHE A 15 0.51 -5.11 -6.24
C PHE A 15 0.43 -3.59 -6.17
N VAL A 16 0.40 -3.05 -4.97
CA VAL A 16 0.20 -1.62 -4.72
C VAL A 16 1.51 -1.01 -4.26
N THR A 17 1.84 0.17 -4.79
CA THR A 17 2.95 1.00 -4.29
C THR A 17 2.49 2.44 -4.06
N SER A 18 2.84 3.02 -2.92
CA SER A 18 2.64 4.44 -2.65
C SER A 18 3.92 5.03 -2.07
N ARG A 19 4.43 6.09 -2.69
CA ARG A 19 5.69 6.74 -2.32
C ARG A 19 5.44 8.08 -1.65
N CYS A 20 6.21 8.37 -0.61
CA CYS A 20 6.22 9.64 0.09
C CYS A 20 6.70 10.77 -0.82
N PHE A 21 6.22 11.98 -0.55
CA PHE A 21 6.56 13.16 -1.33
C PHE A 21 8.08 13.35 -1.43
N GLN A 22 8.58 13.56 -2.65
CA GLN A 22 10.02 13.67 -2.96
C GLN A 22 10.87 12.48 -2.44
N GLY A 23 10.26 11.32 -2.20
CA GLY A 23 10.94 10.16 -1.61
C GLY A 23 11.47 10.40 -0.20
N ARG A 24 10.94 11.40 0.52
CA ARG A 24 11.30 11.68 1.91
C ARG A 24 11.00 10.50 2.81
N LEU A 25 11.76 10.39 3.90
CA LEU A 25 11.66 9.30 4.86
C LEU A 25 10.49 9.48 5.85
N LEU A 26 9.32 9.94 5.39
CA LEU A 26 8.19 10.30 6.27
C LEU A 26 7.58 9.10 7.01
N LEU A 27 7.87 7.88 6.54
CA LEU A 27 7.51 6.61 7.18
C LEU A 27 8.72 5.98 7.91
N ARG A 28 9.76 6.77 8.23
CA ARG A 28 10.95 6.29 8.96
C ARG A 28 10.50 5.56 10.22
N PRO A 29 10.96 4.33 10.43
CA PRO A 29 10.40 3.48 11.47
C PRO A 29 10.76 3.95 12.89
N SER A 30 9.76 3.90 13.76
CA SER A 30 9.86 3.96 15.22
C SER A 30 8.76 3.06 15.81
N ALA A 31 8.76 2.85 17.12
CA ALA A 31 7.69 2.08 17.76
C ALA A 31 6.33 2.74 17.51
N GLU A 32 6.24 4.05 17.70
CA GLU A 32 5.04 4.87 17.54
C GLU A 32 4.56 4.90 16.08
N VAL A 33 5.47 5.11 15.13
CA VAL A 33 5.13 5.12 13.70
C VAL A 33 4.62 3.74 13.27
N ASN A 34 5.31 2.66 13.66
CA ASN A 34 4.89 1.29 13.31
C ASN A 34 3.52 0.96 13.91
N GLU A 35 3.26 1.37 15.14
CA GLU A 35 1.99 1.15 15.84
C GLU A 35 0.85 1.87 15.12
N VAL A 36 1.02 3.16 14.81
CA VAL A 36 0.03 3.96 14.09
C VAL A 36 -0.19 3.42 12.68
N VAL A 37 0.87 3.08 11.95
CA VAL A 37 0.74 2.52 10.59
C VAL A 37 -0.04 1.21 10.62
N GLY A 38 0.25 0.33 11.58
CA GLY A 38 -0.44 -0.95 11.77
C GLY A 38 -1.91 -0.75 12.08
N GLY A 39 -2.24 0.12 13.04
CA GLY A 39 -3.62 0.44 13.41
C GLY A 39 -4.42 1.06 12.26
N VAL A 40 -3.81 1.96 11.48
CA VAL A 40 -4.45 2.56 10.30
C VAL A 40 -4.71 1.50 9.21
N LEU A 41 -3.73 0.62 8.95
CA LEU A 41 -3.89 -0.44 7.95
C LEU A 41 -4.96 -1.45 8.37
N ALA A 42 -4.94 -1.89 9.63
CA ALA A 42 -5.94 -2.77 10.22
C ALA A 42 -7.35 -2.17 10.08
N ARG A 43 -7.50 -0.90 10.46
CA ARG A 43 -8.78 -0.20 10.35
C ARG A 43 -9.23 -0.07 8.90
N ALA A 44 -8.32 0.22 7.96
CA ALA A 44 -8.64 0.29 6.53
C ALA A 44 -9.15 -1.05 5.99
N VAL A 45 -8.55 -2.17 6.41
CA VAL A 45 -8.99 -3.52 6.02
C VAL A 45 -10.38 -3.81 6.60
N GLN A 46 -10.62 -3.56 7.89
CA GLN A 46 -11.94 -3.75 8.51
C GLN A 46 -13.04 -2.93 7.83
N GLN A 47 -12.76 -1.65 7.55
CA GLN A 47 -13.71 -0.74 6.89
C GLN A 47 -14.05 -1.15 5.45
N SER A 48 -13.23 -2.01 4.83
CA SER A 48 -13.54 -2.53 3.49
C SER A 48 -14.67 -3.56 3.49
N ALA A 49 -15.12 -4.04 4.67
CA ALA A 49 -16.20 -5.01 4.81
C ALA A 49 -16.05 -6.24 3.88
N GLY A 50 -14.83 -6.77 3.79
CA GLY A 50 -14.51 -7.96 2.99
C GLY A 50 -14.30 -7.70 1.50
N THR A 51 -14.43 -6.47 1.01
CA THR A 51 -14.11 -6.11 -0.39
C THR A 51 -12.63 -5.95 -0.67
N ILE A 52 -11.78 -5.99 0.38
CA ILE A 52 -10.33 -6.05 0.30
C ILE A 52 -9.83 -7.23 1.15
N ARG A 53 -8.90 -8.00 0.61
CA ARG A 53 -8.12 -9.01 1.34
C ARG A 53 -6.64 -8.65 1.25
N LEU A 54 -5.95 -8.61 2.38
CA LEU A 54 -4.54 -8.25 2.46
C LEU A 54 -3.70 -9.52 2.59
N TYR A 55 -2.81 -9.78 1.63
CA TYR A 55 -1.96 -10.98 1.65
C TYR A 55 -0.55 -10.70 2.17
N ALA A 56 -0.01 -9.52 1.86
CA ALA A 56 1.33 -9.12 2.27
C ALA A 56 1.47 -7.61 2.31
N PHE A 57 2.36 -7.11 3.15
CA PHE A 57 2.71 -5.70 3.19
C PHE A 57 4.14 -5.47 3.70
N THR A 58 4.72 -4.34 3.30
CA THR A 58 5.92 -3.79 3.92
C THR A 58 5.87 -2.26 3.87
N PHE A 59 6.22 -1.61 4.96
CA PHE A 59 6.42 -0.17 5.05
C PHE A 59 7.91 0.11 5.11
N ALA A 60 8.41 0.70 4.02
CA ALA A 60 9.72 1.29 3.95
C ALA A 60 9.72 2.67 4.61
N SER A 61 10.90 3.28 4.75
CA SER A 61 10.99 4.65 5.25
C SER A 61 10.34 5.69 4.33
N ASN A 62 10.30 5.46 3.00
CA ASN A 62 9.80 6.44 2.02
C ASN A 62 8.70 5.93 1.08
N HIS A 63 8.24 4.71 1.24
CA HIS A 63 7.14 4.14 0.47
C HIS A 63 6.58 2.91 1.19
N PHE A 64 5.47 2.38 0.70
CA PHE A 64 5.00 1.07 1.11
C PHE A 64 4.59 0.24 -0.09
N HIS A 65 4.58 -1.08 0.13
CA HIS A 65 4.02 -2.05 -0.80
C HIS A 65 2.91 -2.86 -0.12
N LEU A 66 1.82 -3.10 -0.84
CA LEU A 66 0.77 -4.04 -0.43
C LEU A 66 0.55 -5.07 -1.54
N LEU A 67 0.25 -6.30 -1.15
CA LEU A 67 -0.31 -7.32 -2.04
C LEU A 67 -1.74 -7.60 -1.58
N VAL A 68 -2.71 -7.25 -2.40
CA VAL A 68 -4.13 -7.28 -2.03
C VAL A 68 -4.95 -7.95 -3.11
N TRP A 69 -6.06 -8.55 -2.71
CA TRP A 69 -7.20 -8.76 -3.60
C TRP A 69 -8.24 -7.67 -3.33
N ALA A 70 -8.93 -7.23 -4.38
CA ALA A 70 -9.98 -6.23 -4.30
C ALA A 70 -11.12 -6.53 -5.26
N ARG A 71 -12.35 -6.18 -4.85
CA ARG A 71 -13.55 -6.24 -5.69
C ARG A 71 -13.84 -4.90 -6.35
N GLY A 72 -13.90 -4.88 -7.69
CA GLY A 72 -14.23 -3.70 -8.49
C GLY A 72 -13.42 -2.47 -8.11
N ALA A 73 -14.11 -1.35 -7.90
CA ALA A 73 -13.47 -0.08 -7.53
C ALA A 73 -13.11 0.07 -6.04
N ALA A 74 -13.34 -0.95 -5.19
CA ALA A 74 -13.16 -0.86 -3.74
C ALA A 74 -11.73 -0.48 -3.32
N LEU A 75 -10.72 -0.86 -4.12
CA LEU A 75 -9.32 -0.50 -3.87
C LEU A 75 -9.11 1.02 -3.85
N ALA A 76 -9.90 1.80 -4.60
CA ALA A 76 -9.82 3.26 -4.56
C ALA A 76 -10.25 3.84 -3.20
N GLY A 77 -11.39 3.38 -2.66
CA GLY A 77 -11.86 3.78 -1.34
C GLY A 77 -10.91 3.36 -0.23
N PHE A 78 -10.44 2.10 -0.26
CA PHE A 78 -9.44 1.60 0.68
C PHE A 78 -8.16 2.44 0.69
N MET A 79 -7.60 2.72 -0.49
CA MET A 79 -6.37 3.50 -0.59
C MET A 79 -6.56 4.97 -0.25
N GLN A 80 -7.75 5.54 -0.49
CA GLN A 80 -8.09 6.88 -0.01
C GLN A 80 -8.10 6.93 1.51
N TYR A 81 -8.77 5.97 2.16
CA TYR A 81 -8.83 5.89 3.62
C TYR A 81 -7.43 5.71 4.25
N LEU A 82 -6.69 4.70 3.78
CA LEU A 82 -5.34 4.37 4.28
C LEU A 82 -4.41 5.57 4.15
N ARG A 83 -4.29 6.14 2.94
CA ARG A 83 -3.33 7.23 2.67
C ARG A 83 -3.69 8.52 3.38
N THR A 84 -4.96 8.83 3.54
CA THR A 84 -5.42 10.02 4.26
C THR A 84 -5.08 9.92 5.74
N ASN A 85 -5.36 8.78 6.36
CA ASN A 85 -5.09 8.57 7.78
C ASN A 85 -3.59 8.48 8.07
N LEU A 86 -2.81 7.82 7.22
CA LEU A 86 -1.34 7.83 7.33
C LEU A 86 -0.78 9.24 7.20
N SER A 87 -1.24 10.01 6.21
CA SER A 87 -0.81 11.40 6.02
C SER A 87 -1.05 12.27 7.25
N LYS A 88 -2.22 12.15 7.88
CA LYS A 88 -2.58 12.94 9.06
C LYS A 88 -1.85 12.49 10.32
N LYS A 89 -1.85 11.18 10.59
CA LYS A 89 -1.36 10.62 11.85
C LYS A 89 0.15 10.50 11.87
N VAL A 90 0.74 9.89 10.84
CA VAL A 90 2.21 9.82 10.74
C VAL A 90 2.77 11.21 10.54
N GLY A 91 2.12 12.05 9.73
CA GLY A 91 2.50 13.47 9.58
C GLY A 91 2.59 14.19 10.93
N LYS A 92 1.62 14.00 11.83
CA LYS A 92 1.69 14.55 13.19
C LYS A 92 2.85 13.99 14.02
N LEU A 93 3.14 12.68 13.92
CA LEU A 93 4.26 12.05 14.64
C LEU A 93 5.64 12.53 14.17
N VAL A 94 5.76 12.86 12.88
CA VAL A 94 7.04 13.29 12.29
C VAL A 94 7.09 14.80 12.04
N ASP A 95 6.17 15.56 12.63
CA ASP A 95 6.03 17.02 12.46
C ASP A 95 6.06 17.47 10.99
N TRP A 96 5.16 16.91 10.18
CA TRP A 96 5.02 17.19 8.75
C TRP A 96 3.59 17.60 8.39
N SER A 97 3.44 18.81 7.86
CA SER A 97 2.14 19.42 7.49
C SER A 97 1.89 19.51 5.97
N GLY A 98 2.90 19.20 5.15
CA GLY A 98 2.82 19.29 3.69
C GLY A 98 2.24 18.06 2.99
N GLY A 99 2.30 18.04 1.66
CA GLY A 99 1.94 16.87 0.87
C GLY A 99 2.72 15.62 1.33
N PHE A 100 2.01 14.57 1.75
CA PHE A 100 2.67 13.36 2.28
C PHE A 100 3.04 12.37 1.17
N TRP A 101 2.28 12.34 0.09
CA TRP A 101 2.47 11.40 -1.01
C TRP A 101 2.86 12.13 -2.29
N GLU A 102 3.83 11.58 -3.02
CA GLU A 102 4.32 12.19 -4.27
C GLU A 102 3.25 12.24 -5.36
N ARG A 103 2.40 11.20 -5.41
CA ARG A 103 1.47 10.98 -6.52
C ARG A 103 0.32 10.05 -6.13
N ARG A 104 -0.56 9.73 -7.09
CA ARG A 104 -1.51 8.62 -6.96
C ARG A 104 -0.73 7.32 -6.74
N TYR A 105 -1.26 6.44 -5.89
CA TYR A 105 -0.71 5.09 -5.70
C TYR A 105 -0.76 4.30 -7.01
N SER A 106 0.21 3.41 -7.20
CA SER A 106 0.17 2.37 -8.24
C SER A 106 -0.65 1.18 -7.74
N ALA A 107 -1.35 0.52 -8.66
CA ALA A 107 -2.08 -0.72 -8.44
C ALA A 107 -1.93 -1.57 -9.71
N GLU A 108 -0.83 -2.31 -9.79
CA GLU A 108 -0.50 -3.20 -10.89
C GLU A 108 -1.26 -4.52 -10.71
N PRO A 109 -2.10 -4.95 -11.67
CA PRO A 109 -2.76 -6.24 -11.59
C PRO A 109 -1.72 -7.38 -11.60
N VAL A 110 -1.98 -8.42 -10.82
CA VAL A 110 -1.18 -9.64 -10.74
C VAL A 110 -2.03 -10.78 -11.32
N LEU A 111 -1.58 -11.34 -12.44
CA LEU A 111 -2.45 -12.12 -13.33
C LEU A 111 -2.44 -13.63 -13.05
N ASP A 112 -1.43 -14.13 -12.34
CA ASP A 112 -1.28 -15.54 -12.06
C ASP A 112 -0.57 -15.80 -10.72
N ASP A 113 -0.69 -17.05 -10.24
CA ASP A 113 -0.16 -17.49 -8.95
C ASP A 113 1.36 -17.38 -8.85
N THR A 114 2.07 -17.64 -9.95
CA THR A 114 3.53 -17.53 -9.99
C THR A 114 3.96 -16.08 -9.79
N ALA A 115 3.29 -15.14 -10.46
CA ALA A 115 3.50 -13.71 -10.26
C ALA A 115 3.11 -13.25 -8.85
N LEU A 116 2.04 -13.83 -8.27
CA LEU A 116 1.57 -13.56 -6.91
C LEU A 116 2.62 -13.95 -5.86
N VAL A 117 3.13 -15.17 -5.95
CA VAL A 117 4.26 -15.66 -5.13
C VAL A 117 5.51 -14.81 -5.36
N GLY A 118 5.80 -14.44 -6.61
CA GLY A 118 6.90 -13.54 -6.95
C GLY A 118 6.77 -12.15 -6.32
N ARG A 119 5.56 -11.61 -6.17
CA ARG A 119 5.29 -10.35 -5.46
C ARG A 119 5.41 -10.50 -3.95
N LEU A 120 4.94 -11.61 -3.37
CA LEU A 120 5.19 -11.91 -1.96
C LEU A 120 6.69 -11.92 -1.67
N ARG A 121 7.50 -12.62 -2.47
CA ARG A 121 8.96 -12.60 -2.34
C ARG A 121 9.53 -11.18 -2.42
N TYR A 122 9.03 -10.36 -3.35
CA TYR A 122 9.49 -8.97 -3.50
C TYR A 122 9.20 -8.10 -2.26
N VAL A 123 8.06 -8.33 -1.59
CA VAL A 123 7.70 -7.68 -0.32
C VAL A 123 8.63 -8.13 0.80
N LEU A 124 8.84 -9.44 0.95
CA LEU A 124 9.72 -10.02 1.97
C LEU A 124 11.20 -9.66 1.79
N ALA A 125 11.58 -9.30 0.56
CA ALA A 125 12.93 -8.87 0.23
C ALA A 125 13.27 -7.43 0.66
N HIS A 126 12.28 -6.65 1.11
CA HIS A 126 12.50 -5.27 1.55
C HIS A 126 13.46 -5.21 2.74
N GLY A 127 14.27 -4.15 2.80
CA GLY A 127 15.33 -3.96 3.77
C GLY A 127 16.62 -4.61 3.28
N VAL A 128 16.57 -5.89 2.95
CA VAL A 128 17.73 -6.65 2.47
C VAL A 128 18.11 -6.27 1.04
N LYS A 129 17.15 -6.20 0.11
CA LYS A 129 17.43 -5.91 -1.30
C LYS A 129 17.95 -4.48 -1.54
N GLU A 130 17.63 -3.56 -0.63
CA GLU A 130 18.12 -2.17 -0.60
C GLU A 130 19.44 -2.00 0.16
N GLY A 131 19.99 -3.05 0.79
CA GLY A 131 21.20 -2.94 1.60
C GLY A 131 21.01 -2.18 2.91
N LEU A 132 19.80 -2.16 3.46
CA LEU A 132 19.50 -1.48 4.73
C LEU A 132 19.74 -2.38 5.94
N VAL A 133 19.52 -3.69 5.80
CA VAL A 133 19.75 -4.71 6.85
C VAL A 133 20.28 -6.00 6.25
N GLN A 134 20.91 -6.86 7.05
CA GLN A 134 21.48 -8.13 6.56
C GLN A 134 20.42 -9.21 6.43
N ARG A 135 19.50 -9.27 7.40
CA ARG A 135 18.39 -10.24 7.45
C ARG A 135 17.04 -9.55 7.35
N SER A 136 16.05 -10.18 6.71
CA SER A 136 14.71 -9.60 6.56
C SER A 136 14.05 -9.36 7.92
N ALA A 137 14.35 -10.19 8.93
CA ALA A 137 13.87 -10.05 10.30
C ALA A 137 14.46 -8.83 11.05
N GLU A 138 15.55 -8.24 10.58
CA GLU A 138 16.19 -7.09 11.21
C GLU A 138 15.60 -5.75 10.76
N TRP A 139 14.75 -5.76 9.72
CA TRP A 139 14.12 -4.55 9.24
C TRP A 139 13.27 -3.91 10.35
N PRO A 140 13.56 -2.66 10.77
CA PRO A 140 12.90 -2.05 11.93
C PRO A 140 11.49 -1.51 11.65
N GLY A 141 11.09 -1.43 10.38
CA GLY A 141 9.76 -0.97 9.99
C GLY A 141 8.72 -2.07 9.99
N LEU A 142 7.46 -1.66 9.86
CA LEU A 142 6.34 -2.57 9.88
C LEU A 142 6.32 -3.49 8.62
N THR A 143 6.34 -4.81 8.83
CA THR A 143 6.26 -5.83 7.76
C THR A 143 5.33 -6.97 8.14
N CYS A 144 4.87 -7.70 7.12
CA CYS A 144 4.06 -8.89 7.31
C CYS A 144 4.87 -10.15 7.71
N LEU A 145 6.21 -10.11 7.72
CA LEU A 145 7.04 -11.31 7.93
C LEU A 145 6.72 -12.03 9.27
N PRO A 146 6.58 -11.33 10.42
CA PRO A 146 6.22 -12.01 11.68
C PRO A 146 4.86 -12.74 11.60
N GLN A 147 3.87 -12.16 10.92
CA GLN A 147 2.54 -12.77 10.77
C GLN A 147 2.51 -13.93 9.76
N LEU A 148 3.48 -13.99 8.84
CA LEU A 148 3.64 -15.10 7.91
C LEU A 148 4.41 -16.28 8.50
N LEU A 149 5.25 -16.03 9.52
CA LEU A 149 6.04 -17.04 10.23
C LEU A 149 5.45 -17.46 11.58
N GLY A 150 4.37 -16.82 12.01
CA GLY A 150 3.66 -17.06 13.27
C GLY A 150 2.17 -16.82 13.10
N PRO A 151 1.46 -16.35 14.15
CA PRO A 151 0.03 -16.08 14.07
C PRO A 151 -0.29 -15.05 12.98
N ALA A 152 -1.28 -15.36 12.12
CA ALA A 152 -1.69 -14.47 11.04
C ALA A 152 -2.28 -13.14 11.53
N ARG A 153 -2.75 -13.10 12.79
CA ARG A 153 -3.34 -11.94 13.45
C ARG A 153 -2.30 -11.19 14.28
N ARG A 154 -2.31 -9.87 14.15
CA ARG A 154 -1.54 -8.96 15.00
C ARG A 154 -2.42 -7.79 15.43
N VAL A 155 -2.41 -7.47 16.73
CA VAL A 155 -3.16 -6.35 17.29
C VAL A 155 -2.32 -5.07 17.23
N PHE A 156 -2.97 -3.96 16.89
CA PHE A 156 -2.41 -2.61 16.94
C PHE A 156 -3.40 -1.64 17.58
N GLN A 157 -2.95 -0.42 17.88
CA GLN A 157 -3.79 0.67 18.37
C GLN A 157 -4.32 1.55 17.24
N TRP A 158 -5.65 1.63 17.12
CA TRP A 158 -6.33 2.63 16.32
C TRP A 158 -6.67 3.85 17.18
N PHE A 159 -5.98 4.97 16.95
CA PHE A 159 -6.27 6.22 17.66
C PHE A 159 -7.47 6.93 17.02
N ASN A 160 -8.64 6.89 17.65
CA ASN A 160 -9.88 7.42 17.09
C ASN A 160 -10.00 8.94 17.24
N TRP A 161 -9.41 9.69 16.31
CA TRP A 161 -9.41 11.17 16.35
C TRP A 161 -10.79 11.79 16.11
N THR A 162 -11.70 11.08 15.44
CA THR A 162 -13.08 11.56 15.23
C THR A 162 -13.86 11.56 16.54
N LYS A 163 -13.72 10.49 17.34
CA LYS A 163 -14.32 10.39 18.68
C LYS A 163 -13.78 11.45 19.65
N ARG A 164 -12.49 11.80 19.53
CA ARG A 164 -11.90 12.94 20.25
C ARG A 164 -12.61 14.25 19.87
N TRP A 165 -12.85 14.47 18.57
CA TRP A 165 -13.51 15.69 18.09
C TRP A 165 -14.95 15.82 18.57
N SER A 166 -15.72 14.72 18.60
CA SER A 166 -17.12 14.75 19.07
C SER A 166 -17.28 15.00 20.57
N LYS A 167 -16.21 14.85 21.36
CA LYS A 167 -16.20 15.10 22.82
C LYS A 167 -15.61 16.46 23.21
N ARG A 168 -15.33 17.34 22.25
CA ARG A 168 -14.82 18.68 22.52
C ARG A 168 -15.93 19.53 23.16
N GLY A 169 -15.88 19.74 24.48
CA GLY A 169 -16.46 20.93 25.12
C GLY A 169 -15.68 22.19 24.68
N SER A 170 -16.24 23.37 24.89
CA SER A 170 -15.79 24.66 24.30
C SER A 170 -14.43 25.18 24.79
N GLU A 171 -13.55 24.35 25.33
CA GLU A 171 -12.24 24.77 25.83
C GLU A 171 -11.09 24.13 25.06
N ASP A 172 -10.08 24.95 24.81
CA ASP A 172 -8.86 24.66 24.07
C ASP A 172 -8.02 23.57 24.77
N MET A 173 -8.43 22.31 24.61
CA MET A 173 -7.52 21.19 24.74
C MET A 173 -6.49 21.33 23.63
N ALA A 174 -5.28 21.75 24.02
CA ALA A 174 -4.08 21.85 23.20
C ALA A 174 -3.88 20.61 22.31
N ASP A 175 -2.99 20.70 21.33
CA ASP A 175 -2.69 19.63 20.38
C ASP A 175 -2.09 18.35 21.03
N GLU A 176 -1.94 18.37 22.34
CA GLU A 176 -1.53 17.29 23.22
C GLU A 176 -2.61 16.18 23.30
N GLY A 177 -2.15 14.93 23.44
CA GLY A 177 -3.02 13.79 23.70
C GLY A 177 -3.72 13.16 22.48
N ARG A 178 -3.42 13.54 21.22
CA ARG A 178 -3.99 12.85 20.04
C ARG A 178 -3.67 11.35 19.95
N PHE A 179 -2.60 10.92 20.62
CA PHE A 179 -2.18 9.54 20.74
C PHE A 179 -2.32 9.02 22.19
N ALA A 180 -3.14 9.68 23.02
CA ALA A 180 -3.44 9.19 24.36
C ALA A 180 -4.22 7.86 24.31
N GLN A 181 -4.00 7.02 25.31
CA GLN A 181 -4.59 5.67 25.40
C GLN A 181 -6.13 5.71 25.48
N GLU A 182 -6.72 6.78 26.00
CA GLU A 182 -8.18 6.98 26.04
C GLU A 182 -8.83 7.01 24.64
N TRP A 183 -8.05 7.33 23.60
CA TRP A 183 -8.49 7.31 22.20
C TRP A 183 -8.01 6.08 21.45
N ALA A 184 -7.20 5.23 22.08
CA ALA A 184 -6.66 4.01 21.49
C ALA A 184 -7.70 2.90 21.57
N GLU A 185 -8.07 2.36 20.41
CA GLU A 185 -8.97 1.22 20.28
C GLU A 185 -8.15 0.05 19.68
N PRO A 186 -8.08 -1.12 20.34
CA PRO A 186 -7.36 -2.25 19.79
C PRO A 186 -8.02 -2.71 18.49
N VAL A 187 -7.21 -2.92 17.46
CA VAL A 187 -7.66 -3.34 16.13
C VAL A 187 -6.79 -4.48 15.62
N GLU A 188 -7.44 -5.55 15.17
CA GLU A 188 -6.76 -6.71 14.61
C GLU A 188 -6.45 -6.52 13.13
N LEU A 189 -5.19 -6.76 12.76
CA LEU A 189 -4.74 -6.94 11.38
C LEU A 189 -4.55 -8.42 11.10
N GLU A 190 -5.43 -9.00 10.29
CA GLU A 190 -5.30 -10.38 9.82
C GLU A 190 -4.78 -10.41 8.37
N LEU A 191 -3.82 -11.28 8.09
CA LEU A 191 -3.39 -11.58 6.73
C LEU A 191 -4.25 -12.70 6.15
N ALA A 192 -4.82 -12.45 4.97
CA ALA A 192 -5.43 -13.50 4.16
C ALA A 192 -4.34 -14.44 3.61
N ARG A 193 -4.72 -15.69 3.35
CA ARG A 193 -3.85 -16.70 2.73
C ARG A 193 -3.81 -16.47 1.22
N LEU A 194 -2.64 -16.63 0.60
CA LEU A 194 -2.57 -16.64 -0.86
C LEU A 194 -3.49 -17.73 -1.43
N PRO A 195 -4.26 -17.47 -2.50
CA PRO A 195 -5.15 -18.45 -3.12
C PRO A 195 -4.44 -19.76 -3.48
N CYS A 196 -3.27 -19.67 -4.12
CA CYS A 196 -2.44 -20.84 -4.46
C CYS A 196 -1.93 -21.63 -3.24
N TRP A 197 -2.03 -21.07 -2.04
CA TRP A 197 -1.59 -21.69 -0.78
C TRP A 197 -2.75 -22.08 0.12
N GLU A 198 -3.99 -21.97 -0.35
CA GLU A 198 -5.19 -22.24 0.46
C GLU A 198 -5.22 -23.69 0.98
N ARG A 199 -4.71 -24.64 0.18
CA ARG A 199 -4.62 -26.07 0.53
C ARG A 199 -3.38 -26.44 1.34
N LEU A 200 -2.40 -25.54 1.46
CA LEU A 200 -1.19 -25.82 2.24
C LEU A 200 -1.51 -25.73 3.73
N LYS A 201 -0.96 -26.65 4.54
CA LYS A 201 -0.96 -26.54 6.00
C LYS A 201 -0.08 -25.39 6.46
N GLU A 202 -0.27 -24.95 7.70
CA GLU A 202 0.46 -23.81 8.25
C GLU A 202 1.97 -24.01 8.22
N GLU A 203 2.45 -25.17 8.60
CA GLU A 203 3.88 -25.52 8.62
C GLU A 203 4.48 -25.48 7.21
N GLN A 204 3.70 -25.92 6.20
CA GLN A 204 4.13 -25.88 4.80
C GLN A 204 4.24 -24.45 4.28
N ARG A 205 3.28 -23.58 4.63
CA ARG A 205 3.33 -22.15 4.28
C ARG A 205 4.51 -21.46 4.96
N GLN A 206 4.70 -21.67 6.25
CA GLN A 206 5.83 -21.11 6.99
C GLN A 206 7.17 -21.59 6.41
N ARG A 207 7.29 -22.87 6.03
CA ARG A 207 8.48 -23.41 5.34
C ARG A 207 8.71 -22.72 4.00
N ALA A 208 7.67 -22.52 3.19
CA ALA A 208 7.79 -21.80 1.93
C ALA A 208 8.25 -20.34 2.12
N VAL A 209 7.72 -19.64 3.13
CA VAL A 209 8.13 -18.27 3.48
C VAL A 209 9.59 -18.23 3.94
N ARG A 210 10.01 -19.16 4.82
CA ARG A 210 11.42 -19.27 5.26
C ARG A 210 12.36 -19.48 4.07
N GLY A 211 12.03 -20.41 3.18
CA GLY A 211 12.81 -20.65 1.96
C GLY A 211 12.91 -19.42 1.05
N MET A 212 11.85 -18.61 0.94
CA MET A 212 11.93 -17.34 0.20
C MET A 212 12.87 -16.33 0.85
N VAL A 213 12.80 -16.19 2.18
CA VAL A 213 13.66 -15.27 2.95
C VAL A 213 15.12 -15.70 2.84
N GLU A 214 15.41 -16.98 3.02
CA GLU A 214 16.76 -17.54 2.86
C GLU A 214 17.35 -17.25 1.48
N GLN A 215 16.57 -17.44 0.42
CA GLN A 215 17.01 -17.14 -0.95
C GLN A 215 17.23 -15.63 -1.20
N VAL A 216 16.45 -14.76 -0.56
CA VAL A 216 16.63 -13.30 -0.61
C VAL A 216 17.94 -12.92 0.07
N GLU A 217 18.15 -13.40 1.30
CA GLU A 217 19.32 -13.10 2.11
C GLU A 217 20.60 -13.67 1.49
N ALA A 218 20.56 -14.89 0.97
CA ALA A 218 21.67 -15.49 0.22
C ALA A 218 22.07 -14.62 -0.98
N LYS A 219 21.10 -14.18 -1.79
CA LYS A 219 21.35 -13.29 -2.93
C LYS A 219 21.88 -11.91 -2.53
N ALA A 220 21.56 -11.42 -1.34
CA ALA A 220 22.12 -10.17 -0.84
C ALA A 220 23.56 -10.35 -0.35
N ARG A 221 23.86 -11.48 0.33
CA ARG A 221 25.23 -11.82 0.76
C ARG A 221 26.21 -11.87 -0.41
N THR A 222 25.80 -12.37 -1.58
CA THR A 222 26.68 -12.40 -2.78
C THR A 222 27.07 -11.02 -3.32
N ARG A 223 26.37 -9.93 -2.92
CA ARG A 223 26.72 -8.57 -3.37
C ARG A 223 27.90 -7.98 -2.60
N GLY A 224 28.22 -8.51 -1.41
CA GLY A 224 29.34 -8.05 -0.57
C GLY A 224 29.26 -6.59 -0.11
N THR A 225 28.15 -5.89 -0.32
CA THR A 225 28.01 -4.48 0.03
C THR A 225 27.69 -4.34 1.53
N PRO A 226 28.40 -3.47 2.28
CA PRO A 226 28.02 -3.14 3.65
C PRO A 226 26.58 -2.64 3.72
N VAL A 227 25.86 -3.04 4.77
CA VAL A 227 24.49 -2.57 5.00
C VAL A 227 24.46 -1.38 5.94
N LEU A 228 23.44 -0.52 5.82
CA LEU A 228 23.28 0.64 6.69
C LEU A 228 23.07 0.25 8.17
N GLY A 229 22.27 -0.79 8.41
CA GLY A 229 21.93 -1.30 9.75
C GLY A 229 20.67 -0.65 10.35
N ALA A 230 19.90 -1.45 11.10
CA ALA A 230 18.61 -1.04 11.66
C ALA A 230 18.71 0.19 12.59
N ARG A 231 19.80 0.31 13.36
CA ARG A 231 20.05 1.49 14.21
C ARG A 231 20.17 2.76 13.38
N ALA A 232 20.97 2.73 12.31
CA ALA A 232 21.18 3.88 11.44
C ALA A 232 19.91 4.23 10.66
N VAL A 233 19.14 3.24 10.18
CA VAL A 233 17.81 3.47 9.57
C VAL A 233 16.88 4.24 10.51
N LYS A 234 16.81 3.83 11.79
CA LYS A 234 15.99 4.52 12.80
C LYS A 234 16.51 5.91 13.17
N ALA A 235 17.81 6.14 13.03
CA ALA A 235 18.45 7.42 13.32
C ALA A 235 18.27 8.46 12.20
N GLN A 236 17.81 8.06 11.01
CA GLN A 236 17.57 9.00 9.91
C GLN A 236 16.46 10.00 10.26
N HIS A 237 16.67 11.26 9.87
CA HIS A 237 15.65 12.29 10.03
C HIS A 237 14.46 12.00 9.10
N PRO A 238 13.20 12.00 9.57
CA PRO A 238 12.04 11.70 8.73
C PRO A 238 11.89 12.61 7.52
N HIS A 239 12.33 13.87 7.64
CA HIS A 239 12.26 14.81 6.53
C HIS A 239 13.40 14.66 5.52
N THR A 240 14.41 13.80 5.78
CA THR A 240 15.52 13.61 4.83
C THR A 240 14.98 13.26 3.45
N ARG A 241 15.43 14.01 2.44
CA ARG A 241 15.16 13.76 1.03
C ARG A 241 16.38 13.07 0.42
N PRO A 242 16.25 11.86 -0.13
CA PRO A 242 17.34 11.23 -0.88
C PRO A 242 17.74 12.07 -2.09
N GLU A 243 19.05 12.21 -2.31
CA GLU A 243 19.61 12.97 -3.46
C GLU A 243 19.20 12.34 -4.79
N HIS A 244 19.28 11.02 -4.88
CA HIS A 244 18.92 10.27 -6.07
C HIS A 244 17.70 9.38 -5.83
N LEU A 245 16.67 9.59 -6.65
CA LEU A 245 15.48 8.74 -6.68
C LEU A 245 15.49 7.90 -7.95
N LYS A 246 15.56 6.58 -7.80
CA LYS A 246 15.37 5.68 -8.94
C LYS A 246 13.99 5.89 -9.54
N ARG A 247 13.97 6.28 -10.81
CA ARG A 247 12.77 6.40 -11.64
C ARG A 247 12.84 5.32 -12.71
N SER A 248 11.81 4.49 -12.78
CA SER A 248 11.64 3.51 -13.84
C SER A 248 10.19 3.53 -14.32
N PRO A 249 9.94 3.19 -15.60
CA PRO A 249 8.59 3.04 -16.09
C PRO A 249 7.84 2.04 -15.23
N ARG A 250 6.60 2.41 -14.89
CA ARG A 250 5.70 1.54 -14.15
C ARG A 250 5.31 0.36 -15.05
N PRO A 251 5.44 -0.91 -14.59
CA PRO A 251 4.91 -2.03 -15.35
C PRO A 251 3.39 -1.95 -15.45
N LEU A 252 2.82 -2.46 -16.54
CA LEU A 252 1.36 -2.48 -16.73
C LEU A 252 0.69 -3.44 -15.75
N GLY A 253 1.34 -4.58 -15.48
CA GLY A 253 0.91 -5.63 -14.56
C GLY A 253 2.05 -6.63 -14.34
N HIS A 254 1.78 -7.65 -13.53
CA HIS A 254 2.70 -8.74 -13.23
C HIS A 254 2.11 -10.07 -13.69
N ALA A 255 2.86 -10.81 -14.50
CA ALA A 255 2.51 -12.15 -14.94
C ALA A 255 3.79 -12.98 -15.12
N SER A 256 3.63 -14.30 -15.08
CA SER A 256 4.67 -15.29 -15.33
C SER A 256 4.99 -15.43 -16.82
N THR A 257 4.04 -15.12 -17.71
CA THR A 257 4.19 -15.29 -19.16
C THR A 257 4.11 -13.97 -19.92
N ARG A 258 4.82 -13.89 -21.05
CA ARG A 258 4.75 -12.74 -21.97
C ARG A 258 3.37 -12.62 -22.63
N GLN A 259 2.71 -13.74 -22.86
CA GLN A 259 1.38 -13.79 -23.48
C GLN A 259 0.33 -13.13 -22.59
N ALA A 260 0.29 -13.44 -21.29
CA ALA A 260 -0.62 -12.79 -20.35
C ALA A 260 -0.40 -11.26 -20.28
N LEU A 261 0.85 -10.79 -20.37
CA LEU A 261 1.14 -9.35 -20.44
C LEU A 261 0.71 -8.71 -21.77
N LYS A 262 0.71 -9.46 -22.88
CA LYS A 262 0.21 -9.01 -24.18
C LYS A 262 -1.31 -8.85 -24.12
N GLU A 263 -2.02 -9.85 -23.61
CA GLU A 263 -3.47 -9.82 -23.41
C GLU A 263 -3.90 -8.67 -22.49
N LEU A 264 -3.21 -8.48 -21.35
CA LEU A 264 -3.48 -7.34 -20.46
C LEU A 264 -3.31 -6.00 -21.19
N ARG A 265 -2.33 -5.89 -22.09
CA ARG A 265 -2.12 -4.68 -22.88
C ARG A 265 -3.24 -4.44 -23.88
N GLU A 266 -3.75 -5.48 -24.50
CA GLU A 266 -4.89 -5.40 -25.43
C GLU A 266 -6.18 -5.02 -24.68
N GLN A 267 -6.46 -5.67 -23.55
CA GLN A 267 -7.57 -5.32 -22.65
C GLN A 267 -7.50 -3.85 -22.19
N TYR A 268 -6.31 -3.40 -21.79
CA TYR A 268 -6.10 -2.02 -21.38
C TYR A 268 -6.34 -1.03 -22.51
N ARG A 269 -5.90 -1.34 -23.74
CA ARG A 269 -6.17 -0.50 -24.92
C ARG A 269 -7.67 -0.40 -25.21
N ALA A 270 -8.38 -1.52 -25.18
CA ALA A 270 -9.83 -1.55 -25.37
C ALA A 270 -10.56 -0.73 -24.30
N PHE A 271 -10.19 -0.91 -23.02
CA PHE A 271 -10.74 -0.11 -21.91
C PHE A 271 -10.49 1.39 -22.10
N VAL A 272 -9.28 1.79 -22.49
CA VAL A 272 -8.95 3.20 -22.73
C VAL A 272 -9.76 3.78 -23.90
N ALA A 273 -9.95 3.03 -24.98
CA ALA A 273 -10.75 3.45 -26.11
C ALA A 273 -12.22 3.70 -25.70
N ALA A 274 -12.85 2.70 -25.07
CA ALA A 274 -14.23 2.80 -24.57
C ALA A 274 -14.41 3.93 -23.55
N PHE A 275 -13.45 4.10 -22.64
CA PHE A 275 -13.47 5.20 -21.68
C PHE A 275 -13.43 6.57 -22.37
N ARG A 276 -12.56 6.73 -23.37
CA ARG A 276 -12.40 8.01 -24.09
C ARG A 276 -13.63 8.37 -24.89
N GLU A 277 -14.28 7.39 -25.51
CA GLU A 277 -15.55 7.57 -26.20
C GLU A 277 -16.65 8.04 -25.26
N ALA A 278 -16.85 7.34 -24.14
CA ALA A 278 -17.81 7.71 -23.10
C ALA A 278 -17.50 9.11 -22.53
N ALA A 279 -16.23 9.40 -22.25
CA ALA A 279 -15.80 10.71 -21.75
C ALA A 279 -16.06 11.85 -22.74
N ALA A 280 -15.96 11.59 -24.05
CA ALA A 280 -16.23 12.59 -25.09
C ALA A 280 -17.73 12.92 -25.16
N ARG A 281 -18.60 11.90 -25.07
CA ARG A 281 -20.06 12.07 -24.99
C ARG A 281 -20.46 12.82 -23.72
N TRP A 282 -19.93 12.39 -22.57
CA TRP A 282 -20.15 12.99 -21.26
C TRP A 282 -19.81 14.49 -21.21
N ARG A 283 -18.70 14.91 -21.83
CA ARG A 283 -18.32 16.33 -21.91
C ARG A 283 -19.25 17.19 -22.78
N ARG A 284 -20.01 16.58 -23.70
CA ARG A 284 -20.99 17.27 -24.53
C ARG A 284 -22.39 17.32 -23.89
N GLY A 285 -22.52 16.90 -22.63
CA GLY A 285 -23.79 16.91 -21.90
C GLY A 285 -24.58 15.60 -21.95
N ASP A 286 -24.07 14.56 -22.61
CA ASP A 286 -24.67 13.22 -22.54
C ASP A 286 -24.26 12.53 -21.22
N PHE A 287 -24.97 12.87 -20.15
CA PHE A 287 -24.76 12.28 -18.82
C PHE A 287 -25.30 10.85 -18.69
N LEU A 288 -25.85 10.27 -19.76
CA LEU A 288 -26.22 8.86 -19.83
C LEU A 288 -25.13 8.00 -20.48
N ALA A 289 -24.01 8.60 -20.91
CA ALA A 289 -22.89 7.88 -21.49
C ALA A 289 -22.38 6.78 -20.55
N CYS A 290 -22.44 5.53 -21.01
CA CYS A 290 -21.99 4.38 -20.24
C CYS A 290 -20.46 4.30 -20.24
N PHE A 291 -19.84 4.48 -19.07
CA PHE A 291 -18.42 4.23 -18.90
C PHE A 291 -18.14 2.74 -18.74
N PRO A 292 -16.93 2.26 -19.10
CA PRO A 292 -16.52 0.90 -18.78
C PRO A 292 -16.67 0.59 -17.29
N PRO A 293 -16.98 -0.67 -16.92
CA PRO A 293 -17.16 -1.06 -15.52
C PRO A 293 -16.00 -0.62 -14.63
N PHE A 294 -16.34 -0.18 -13.41
CA PHE A 294 -15.39 0.27 -12.37
C PHE A 294 -14.47 1.44 -12.77
N ALA A 295 -14.74 2.10 -13.89
CA ALA A 295 -14.09 3.34 -14.26
C ALA A 295 -14.65 4.52 -13.46
N PHE A 296 -13.88 5.61 -13.39
CA PHE A 296 -14.32 6.86 -12.77
C PHE A 296 -14.57 7.89 -13.85
N PRO A 297 -15.84 8.30 -14.07
CA PRO A 297 -16.17 9.39 -14.98
C PRO A 297 -15.39 10.67 -14.63
N PRO A 298 -15.01 11.50 -15.62
CA PRO A 298 -14.38 12.77 -15.35
C PRO A 298 -15.37 13.72 -14.65
N ARG A 299 -14.89 14.50 -13.68
CA ARG A 299 -15.68 15.61 -13.13
C ARG A 299 -15.99 16.60 -14.24
N VAL A 300 -17.26 16.96 -14.39
CA VAL A 300 -17.68 18.13 -15.17
C VAL A 300 -17.92 19.21 -14.13
N ALA A 301 -17.18 20.32 -14.22
CA ALA A 301 -17.59 21.52 -13.50
C ALA A 301 -18.95 21.92 -14.10
N PRO A 302 -19.94 22.35 -13.30
CA PRO A 302 -21.10 23.01 -13.88
C PRO A 302 -20.56 24.13 -14.76
N ALA A 303 -20.83 24.07 -16.07
CA ALA A 303 -20.75 25.29 -16.85
C ALA A 303 -21.66 26.28 -16.11
N GLN A 304 -21.18 27.51 -15.88
CA GLN A 304 -22.08 28.59 -15.48
C GLN A 304 -23.20 28.58 -16.50
N VAL A 305 -24.36 28.09 -16.08
CA VAL A 305 -25.60 28.27 -16.80
C VAL A 305 -25.85 29.76 -16.65
N LEU A 306 -25.36 30.54 -17.63
CA LEU A 306 -25.82 31.91 -17.86
C LEU A 306 -27.23 31.84 -18.43
#